data_AF-A0A8T1R260-F1
#
_entry.id   AF-A0A8T1R260-F1
#
_cell.length_a   1.000
_cell.length_b   1.000
_cell.length_c   1.000
_cell.angle_alpha   90.00
_cell.angle_beta   90.00
_cell.angle_gamma   90.00
#
_symmetry.space_group_name_H-M   'P 1'
#
loop_
_entity.id
_entity.type
_entity.pdbx_description
1 polymer ?
#
loop_
_entity_poly.entity_id
_entity_poly.type
_entity_poly.pdbx_seq_one_letter_code
_entity_poly.pdbx_strand_id
1 'polypeptide(L)'
;MSKYGIDVPKGVAVFSGDYVKKAIRDVFPNQSELVVKSQILAGGRGLGTFKSGLKGGVHIVKADQVEEIDASISMHGKYSQIQ
;
A
#
# COMPACT_ATOMS: atom_id res chain seq x y z
N MET A 1 -18.21 -3.53 -0.47
CA MET A 1 -18.36 -4.63 -1.45
C MET A 1 -18.27 -5.98 -0.76
N SER A 2 -17.21 -6.25 0.01
CA SER A 2 -17.13 -7.48 0.84
C SER A 2 -18.37 -7.72 1.73
N LYS A 3 -18.87 -6.67 2.42
CA LYS A 3 -20.10 -6.76 3.27
C LYS A 3 -21.39 -7.10 2.51
N TYR A 4 -21.36 -7.07 1.18
CA TYR A 4 -22.49 -7.39 0.31
C TYR A 4 -22.28 -8.72 -0.44
N GLY A 5 -21.33 -9.57 0.00
CA GLY A 5 -21.05 -10.87 -0.61
C GLY A 5 -20.28 -10.81 -1.94
N ILE A 6 -19.76 -9.64 -2.30
CA ILE A 6 -18.95 -9.47 -3.51
C ILE A 6 -17.49 -9.74 -3.14
N ASP A 7 -16.87 -10.68 -3.85
CA ASP A 7 -15.46 -11.00 -3.66
C ASP A 7 -14.58 -9.80 -4.02
N VAL A 8 -13.78 -9.36 -3.06
CA VAL A 8 -12.85 -8.25 -3.23
C VAL A 8 -11.52 -8.61 -2.56
N PRO A 9 -10.38 -8.30 -3.20
CA PRO A 9 -9.11 -8.65 -2.60
C PRO A 9 -8.92 -7.90 -1.28
N LYS A 10 -8.43 -8.61 -0.27
CA LYS A 10 -8.23 -8.07 1.08
C LYS A 10 -7.20 -6.95 1.01
N GLY A 11 -7.46 -5.83 1.66
CA GLY A 11 -6.48 -4.76 1.76
C GLY A 11 -6.64 -3.99 3.06
N VAL A 12 -5.53 -3.48 3.59
CA VAL A 12 -5.47 -2.75 4.85
C VAL A 12 -4.81 -1.39 4.63
N ALA A 13 -5.40 -0.34 5.21
CA ALA A 13 -4.83 0.99 5.19
C ALA A 13 -3.85 1.15 6.35
N VAL A 14 -2.66 1.68 6.06
CA VAL A 14 -1.60 1.90 7.05
C VAL A 14 -1.14 3.36 7.03
N PHE A 15 -0.67 3.80 8.19
CA PHE A 15 -0.45 5.22 8.53
C PHE A 15 1.01 5.52 8.91
N SER A 16 1.80 4.47 9.17
CA SER A 16 3.22 4.55 9.56
C SER A 16 3.88 3.18 9.35
N GLY A 17 5.19 3.15 9.19
CA GLY A 17 6.00 1.94 8.98
C GLY A 17 5.80 0.88 10.08
N ASP A 18 5.56 1.28 11.33
CA ASP A 18 5.29 0.33 12.41
C ASP A 18 4.00 -0.48 12.17
N TYR A 19 2.99 0.15 11.56
CA TYR A 19 1.74 -0.51 11.20
C TYR A 19 1.87 -1.36 9.94
N VAL A 20 2.81 -1.04 9.04
CA VAL A 20 3.14 -1.86 7.87
C VAL A 20 3.60 -3.25 8.32
N LYS A 21 4.57 -3.33 9.24
CA LYS A 21 5.06 -4.61 9.77
C LYS A 21 3.95 -5.44 10.42
N LYS A 22 3.06 -4.80 11.20
CA LYS A 22 1.92 -5.49 11.82
C LYS A 22 0.93 -5.98 10.77
N ALA A 23 0.59 -5.14 9.79
CA ALA A 23 -0.29 -5.50 8.68
C ALA A 23 0.22 -6.72 7.90
N ILE A 24 1.52 -6.78 7.60
CA ILE A 24 2.12 -7.93 6.90
C ILE A 24 1.97 -9.20 7.75
N ARG A 25 2.26 -9.13 9.05
CA ARG A 25 2.18 -10.28 9.96
C ARG A 25 0.75 -10.77 10.19
N ASP A 26 -0.19 -9.86 10.39
CA ASP A 26 -1.54 -10.19 10.83
C ASP A 26 -2.49 -10.47 9.64
N VAL A 27 -2.31 -9.76 8.52
CA VAL A 27 -3.22 -9.80 7.37
C VAL A 27 -2.65 -10.63 6.22
N PHE A 28 -1.32 -10.62 6.05
CA PHE A 28 -0.64 -11.25 4.92
C PHE A 28 0.51 -12.21 5.32
N PRO A 29 0.32 -13.13 6.30
CA PRO A 29 1.42 -13.92 6.86
C PRO A 29 2.13 -14.84 5.87
N ASN A 30 1.47 -15.22 4.77
CA ASN A 30 1.98 -16.17 3.77
C ASN A 30 2.14 -15.56 2.36
N GLN A 31 2.12 -14.23 2.23
CA GLN A 31 2.29 -13.57 0.94
C GLN A 31 3.76 -13.18 0.72
N SER A 32 4.31 -13.60 -0.40
CA SER A 32 5.66 -13.24 -0.84
C SER A 32 5.70 -11.87 -1.54
N GLU A 33 4.60 -11.49 -2.18
CA GLU A 33 4.44 -10.23 -2.90
C GLU A 33 3.19 -9.51 -2.44
N LEU A 34 3.29 -8.19 -2.31
CA LEU A 34 2.24 -7.32 -1.83
C LEU A 34 2.14 -6.09 -2.73
N VAL A 35 0.94 -5.54 -2.82
CA VAL A 35 0.68 -4.33 -3.60
C VAL A 35 0.57 -3.15 -2.64
N VAL A 36 1.49 -2.20 -2.77
CA VAL A 36 1.47 -0.95 -2.02
C VAL A 36 0.87 0.13 -2.90
N LYS A 37 -0.22 0.73 -2.42
CA LYS A 37 -0.97 1.77 -3.14
C LYS A 37 -1.01 3.05 -2.33
N SER A 38 -0.79 4.19 -2.98
CA SER A 38 -1.04 5.49 -2.35
C SER A 38 -2.55 5.72 -2.22
N GLN A 39 -2.98 6.06 -1.01
CA GLN A 39 -4.35 6.47 -0.75
C GLN A 39 -4.43 7.99 -0.84
N ILE A 40 -4.64 8.46 -2.06
CA ILE A 40 -4.88 9.87 -2.39
C ILE A 40 -6.29 10.03 -2.97
N LEU A 41 -6.95 11.15 -2.65
CA LEU A 41 -8.24 11.54 -3.22
C LEU A 41 -8.07 12.11 -4.65
N ALA A 42 -7.42 11.34 -5.53
CA ALA A 42 -7.18 11.69 -6.92
C ALA A 42 -7.13 10.45 -7.82
N GLY A 43 -7.61 10.60 -9.06
CA GLY A 43 -7.42 9.61 -10.12
C GLY A 43 -5.99 9.62 -10.67
N GLY A 44 -5.62 8.62 -11.49
CA GLY A 44 -4.32 8.60 -12.18
C GLY A 44 -3.11 8.16 -11.34
N ARG A 45 -3.34 7.51 -10.20
CA ARG A 45 -2.30 7.07 -9.25
C ARG A 45 -1.14 6.31 -9.90
N GLY A 46 -1.40 5.43 -10.88
CA GLY A 46 -0.35 4.64 -11.54
C GLY A 46 0.61 5.43 -12.44
N LEU A 47 0.25 6.65 -12.85
CA LEU A 47 1.03 7.49 -13.76
C LEU A 47 1.60 8.75 -13.07
N GLY A 48 1.25 9.00 -11.81
CA GLY A 48 1.72 10.15 -11.05
C GLY A 48 3.16 9.99 -10.58
N THR A 49 3.89 11.10 -10.46
CA THR A 49 5.24 11.11 -9.91
C THR A 49 5.23 11.72 -8.51
N PHE A 50 5.82 11.04 -7.54
CA PHE A 50 5.99 11.54 -6.17
C PHE A 50 7.19 12.48 -6.10
N LYS A 51 7.19 13.43 -5.14
CA LYS A 51 8.35 14.33 -4.99
C LYS A 51 9.63 13.60 -4.54
N SER A 52 9.51 12.36 -4.09
CA SER A 52 10.61 11.43 -3.81
C SER A 52 11.30 10.92 -5.07
N GLY A 53 10.76 11.22 -6.27
CA GLY A 53 11.23 10.69 -7.54
C GLY A 53 10.59 9.36 -7.94
N LEU A 54 9.80 8.77 -7.04
CA LEU A 54 9.07 7.53 -7.30
C LEU A 54 7.99 7.76 -8.38
N LYS A 55 7.94 6.87 -9.37
CA LYS A 55 6.95 6.93 -10.47
C LYS A 55 5.86 5.89 -10.26
N GLY A 56 4.62 6.35 -10.25
CA GLY A 56 3.47 5.55 -9.92
C GLY A 56 3.22 5.48 -8.43
N GLY A 57 1.96 5.37 -8.05
CA GLY A 57 1.48 5.19 -6.68
C GLY A 57 0.90 3.81 -6.46
N VAL A 58 1.26 2.85 -7.32
CA VAL A 58 0.85 1.44 -7.24
C VAL A 58 2.08 0.62 -7.58
N HIS A 59 2.61 -0.09 -6.59
CA HIS A 59 3.82 -0.91 -6.72
C HIS A 59 3.54 -2.32 -6.22
N ILE A 60 3.98 -3.32 -6.98
CA ILE A 60 4.07 -4.71 -6.53
C ILE A 60 5.48 -4.88 -5.98
N VAL A 61 5.59 -5.28 -4.73
CA VAL A 61 6.85 -5.34 -3.99
C VAL A 61 6.90 -6.63 -3.18
N LYS A 62 8.11 -7.10 -2.88
CA LYS A 62 8.27 -8.23 -1.96
C LYS A 62 7.95 -7.81 -0.54
N ALA A 63 7.48 -8.75 0.28
CA ALA A 63 7.07 -8.47 1.66
C ALA A 63 8.16 -7.79 2.50
N ASP A 64 9.44 -8.08 2.25
CA ASP A 64 10.61 -7.46 2.89
C ASP A 64 10.90 -6.02 2.44
N GLN A 65 10.39 -5.60 1.28
CA GLN A 65 10.63 -4.27 0.69
C GLN A 65 9.45 -3.31 0.86
N VAL A 66 8.34 -3.77 1.45
CA VAL A 66 7.11 -2.98 1.62
C VAL A 66 7.37 -1.69 2.40
N GLU A 67 8.18 -1.73 3.44
CA GLU A 67 8.43 -0.56 4.31
C GLU A 67 9.16 0.57 3.58
N GLU A 68 10.13 0.23 2.72
CA GLU A 68 10.90 1.23 1.96
C GLU A 68 10.01 1.93 0.92
N ILE A 69 9.20 1.14 0.22
CA ILE A 69 8.29 1.67 -0.80
C ILE A 69 7.14 2.45 -0.15
N ASP A 70 6.63 1.97 1.00
CA ASP A 70 5.65 2.69 1.80
C ASP A 70 6.15 4.07 2.21
N ALA A 71 7.37 4.16 2.75
CA ALA A 71 7.99 5.44 3.10
C ALA A 71 8.13 6.38 1.90
N SER A 72 8.39 5.83 0.71
CA SER A 72 8.57 6.61 -0.53
C SER A 72 7.27 7.18 -1.10
N ILE A 73 6.13 6.50 -0.89
CA ILE A 73 4.80 6.95 -1.35
C ILE A 73 4.02 7.73 -0.28
N SER A 74 4.29 7.49 1.00
CA SER A 74 3.61 8.11 2.14
C SER A 74 4.18 9.49 2.42
N MET A 75 3.84 10.46 1.56
CA MET A 75 4.24 11.87 1.76
C MET A 75 3.32 12.59 2.77
N HIS A 76 3.92 13.19 3.81
CA HIS A 76 3.32 14.17 4.74
C HIS A 76 1.81 13.99 4.99
N GLY A 77 1.46 13.03 5.84
CA GLY A 77 0.08 12.83 6.32
C GLY A 77 -0.83 12.04 5.38
N LYS A 78 -0.27 11.41 4.34
CA LYS A 78 -1.03 10.57 3.38
C LYS A 78 -0.87 9.09 3.70
N TYR A 79 -1.98 8.37 3.60
CA TYR A 79 -2.09 6.95 3.89
C TYR A 79 -1.62 6.09 2.70
N SER A 80 -1.28 4.84 2.98
CA SER A 80 -1.09 3.81 1.97
C SER A 80 -2.03 2.63 2.23
N GLN A 81 -2.27 1.83 1.19
CA GLN A 81 -3.02 0.60 1.27
C GLN A 81 -2.12 -0.55 0.82
N ILE A 82 -2.03 -1.57 1.65
CA ILE A 82 -1.37 -2.85 1.35
C ILE A 82 -2.47 -3.83 0.96
N GLN A 83 -2.31 -4.52 -0.17
CA GLN A 83 -3.26 -5.49 -0.72
C GLN A 83 -2.55 -6.68 -1.32
#